data_AF-A0A8B9JMA3-F1
#
_entry.id   AF-A0A8B9JMA3-F1
#
_cell.length_a   1.000
_cell.length_b   1.000
_cell.length_c   1.000
_cell.angle_alpha   90.00
_cell.angle_beta   90.00
_cell.angle_gamma   90.00
#
_symmetry.space_group_name_H-M   'P 1'
#
loop_
_entity.id
_entity.type
_entity.pdbx_description
1 polymer ?
#
loop_
_entity_poly.entity_id
_entity_poly.type
_entity_poly.pdbx_seq_one_letter_code
_entity_poly.pdbx_strand_id
1 'polypeptide(L)'
;MTLLTPVLLLLALSGCFSEVVKDFTQSCPQFFADPEEVRSPPTIFKDPQYKHICQIRENKYEYATLYDTANRIPVYSAYKFQGLIDCTQRNKRWFIEPQLDDPNSNKKKMESDGNKDQLPKQAVNKDYEGTRDHHYDKGHLAPVRHASSTVCLDATFTLTNAAPQNSNFNRGKWSNTERNVANILTQECKNNDRYIVTGVVPGTDKMKERVSIPSHFWTAYCCLDNNRKVIASGAFIGRNEHSSTVEEMSVTELDRKLTVEYSKGEFTVFGGMCNKPDSNRFKVVHSNKRLQNIYERYRKEIQRMRLVGKANAPKIYFCGRKHE
;
A
#
# COMPACT_ATOMS: atom_id res chain seq x y z
N MET A 1 -32.31 50.33 -14.28
CA MET A 1 -31.57 49.20 -14.87
C MET A 1 -30.66 48.62 -13.81
N THR A 2 -31.00 47.45 -13.26
CA THR A 2 -30.16 46.74 -12.29
C THR A 2 -29.03 46.02 -13.03
N LEU A 3 -27.79 46.42 -12.79
CA LEU A 3 -26.61 45.75 -13.32
C LEU A 3 -26.42 44.41 -12.62
N LEU A 4 -26.86 43.33 -13.28
CA LEU A 4 -26.47 41.97 -12.94
C LEU A 4 -24.99 41.80 -13.28
N THR A 5 -24.13 41.91 -12.28
CA THR A 5 -22.73 41.48 -12.40
C THR A 5 -22.71 39.95 -12.58
N PRO A 6 -22.14 39.42 -13.69
CA PRO A 6 -21.92 38.00 -13.78
C PRO A 6 -20.84 37.63 -12.77
N VAL A 7 -21.23 36.96 -11.69
CA VAL A 7 -20.28 36.28 -10.81
C VAL A 7 -19.64 35.18 -11.66
N LEU A 8 -18.48 35.51 -12.24
CA LEU A 8 -17.66 34.57 -12.96
C LEU A 8 -17.14 33.57 -11.92
N LEU A 9 -17.88 32.48 -11.73
CA LEU A 9 -17.46 31.38 -10.89
C LEU A 9 -16.25 30.75 -11.57
N LEU A 10 -15.06 31.28 -11.24
CA LEU A 10 -13.79 30.62 -11.44
C LEU A 10 -13.82 29.36 -10.59
N LEU A 11 -14.45 28.32 -11.14
CA LEU A 11 -14.14 26.94 -10.83
C LEU A 11 -12.64 26.81 -11.10
N ALA A 12 -11.85 26.99 -10.04
CA ALA A 12 -10.46 26.60 -10.05
C ALA A 12 -10.46 25.14 -10.48
N LEU A 13 -10.00 24.89 -11.71
CA LEU A 13 -9.86 23.54 -12.23
C LEU A 13 -8.71 22.92 -11.46
N SER A 14 -9.00 22.39 -10.27
CA SER A 14 -8.07 21.67 -9.39
C SER A 14 -7.46 20.50 -10.14
N GLY A 15 -6.40 20.81 -10.87
CA GLY A 15 -5.67 19.85 -11.67
C GLY A 15 -4.99 18.87 -10.72
N CYS A 16 -5.08 17.60 -11.08
CA CYS A 16 -4.12 16.63 -10.60
C CYS A 16 -2.90 16.73 -11.52
N PHE A 17 -1.72 16.73 -10.91
CA PHE A 17 -0.44 16.93 -11.57
C PHE A 17 0.52 15.81 -11.14
N SER A 18 1.57 15.60 -11.91
CA SER A 18 2.65 14.68 -11.59
C SER A 18 3.92 15.16 -12.26
N GLU A 19 5.05 14.69 -11.74
CA GLU A 19 6.34 14.92 -12.36
C GLU A 19 7.13 13.62 -12.39
N VAL A 20 7.61 13.25 -13.58
CA VAL A 20 8.58 12.17 -13.74
C VAL A 20 9.96 12.74 -13.41
N VAL A 21 10.43 12.48 -12.20
CA VAL A 21 11.64 13.11 -11.63
C VAL A 21 12.88 12.25 -11.84
N LYS A 22 14.05 12.86 -11.70
CA LYS A 22 15.33 12.14 -11.73
C LYS A 22 15.66 11.48 -10.39
N ASP A 23 15.32 12.14 -9.28
CA ASP A 23 15.71 11.76 -7.93
C ASP A 23 14.61 12.15 -6.93
N PHE A 24 14.10 11.17 -6.19
CA PHE A 24 13.11 11.39 -5.14
C PHE A 24 13.63 12.25 -3.99
N THR A 25 14.91 12.14 -3.64
CA THR A 25 15.50 12.85 -2.50
C THR A 25 15.65 14.35 -2.75
N GLN A 26 15.62 14.76 -4.02
CA GLN A 26 15.63 16.16 -4.44
C GLN A 26 14.22 16.72 -4.67
N SER A 27 13.34 15.94 -5.29
CA SER A 27 12.02 16.45 -5.74
C SER A 27 10.88 16.24 -4.74
N CYS A 28 10.79 15.08 -4.08
CA CYS A 28 9.75 14.83 -3.07
C CYS A 28 10.27 14.04 -1.84
N PRO A 29 11.36 14.50 -1.19
CA PRO A 29 12.01 13.78 -0.08
C PRO A 29 11.11 13.53 1.13
N GLN A 30 10.09 14.37 1.34
CA GLN A 30 9.21 14.32 2.50
C GLN A 30 8.42 13.01 2.66
N PHE A 31 8.39 12.12 1.68
CA PHE A 31 7.69 10.82 1.78
C PHE A 31 8.57 9.66 2.23
N PHE A 32 9.88 9.88 2.34
CA PHE A 32 10.83 8.86 2.73
C PHE A 32 11.32 9.15 4.15
N ALA A 33 11.41 8.10 4.97
CA ALA A 33 11.84 8.23 6.35
C ALA A 33 13.27 8.80 6.42
N ASP A 34 13.56 9.60 7.43
CA ASP A 34 14.88 10.18 7.71
C ASP A 34 15.40 9.79 9.12
N PRO A 35 15.44 8.48 9.45
CA PRO A 35 16.01 8.03 10.72
C PRO A 35 17.46 8.49 10.85
N GLU A 36 17.82 9.02 12.03
CA GLU A 36 19.17 9.56 12.29
C GLU A 36 19.60 10.63 11.27
N GLU A 37 18.62 11.38 10.74
CA GLU A 37 18.75 12.39 9.68
C GLU A 37 19.14 11.85 8.28
N VAL A 38 19.29 10.53 8.14
CA VAL A 38 19.64 9.87 6.87
C VAL A 38 18.36 9.57 6.06
N ARG A 39 18.12 10.33 5.00
CA ARG A 39 16.99 10.11 4.06
C ARG A 39 17.10 8.71 3.44
N SER A 40 16.13 7.87 3.73
CA SER A 40 16.16 6.42 3.49
C SER A 40 15.01 5.98 2.58
N PRO A 41 15.07 6.24 1.26
CA PRO A 41 14.10 5.69 0.31
C PRO A 41 14.23 4.15 0.18
N PRO A 42 13.21 3.46 -0.35
CA PRO A 42 13.35 2.05 -0.70
C PRO A 42 14.38 1.85 -1.83
N THR A 43 14.84 0.62 -2.02
CA THR A 43 15.73 0.25 -3.13
C THR A 43 15.13 0.65 -4.49
N ILE A 44 15.89 1.44 -5.24
CA ILE A 44 15.62 1.78 -6.63
C ILE A 44 16.46 0.86 -7.53
N PHE A 45 15.79 0.11 -8.40
CA PHE A 45 16.45 -0.73 -9.39
C PHE A 45 17.06 0.12 -10.53
N LYS A 46 18.22 -0.30 -11.05
CA LYS A 46 19.04 0.49 -11.98
C LYS A 46 18.57 0.49 -13.44
N ASP A 47 17.63 -0.39 -13.81
CA ASP A 47 17.16 -0.49 -15.20
C ASP A 47 16.40 0.78 -15.64
N PRO A 48 16.56 1.26 -16.88
CA PRO A 48 15.91 2.49 -17.35
C PRO A 48 14.38 2.40 -17.44
N GLN A 49 13.78 1.21 -17.24
CA GLN A 49 12.34 1.00 -17.16
C GLN A 49 11.72 1.61 -15.90
N TYR A 50 12.50 1.79 -14.84
CA TYR A 50 12.02 2.32 -13.56
C TYR A 50 11.99 3.84 -13.59
N LYS A 51 10.84 4.41 -13.23
CA LYS A 51 10.58 5.85 -13.26
C LYS A 51 10.12 6.35 -11.89
N HIS A 52 10.77 7.40 -11.42
CA HIS A 52 10.35 8.12 -10.21
C HIS A 52 9.22 9.07 -10.58
N ILE A 53 8.08 8.94 -9.92
CA ILE A 53 6.93 9.82 -10.12
C ILE A 53 6.62 10.49 -8.79
N CYS A 54 6.63 11.82 -8.74
CA CYS A 54 6.11 12.57 -7.59
C CYS A 54 4.71 13.08 -7.98
N GLN A 55 3.67 12.60 -7.30
CA GLN A 55 2.28 13.01 -7.58
C GLN A 55 1.92 14.28 -6.79
N ILE A 56 1.21 15.19 -7.46
CA ILE A 56 0.95 16.57 -7.04
C ILE A 56 -0.55 16.87 -7.17
N ARG A 57 -1.14 17.59 -6.23
CA ARG A 57 -2.45 18.22 -6.39
C ARG A 57 -2.40 19.62 -5.79
N GLU A 58 -2.95 20.60 -6.50
CA GLU A 58 -2.98 22.01 -6.04
C GLU A 58 -1.58 22.55 -5.61
N ASN A 59 -0.56 22.25 -6.42
CA ASN A 59 0.87 22.57 -6.20
C ASN A 59 1.53 21.92 -4.97
N LYS A 60 0.84 21.01 -4.28
CA LYS A 60 1.39 20.24 -3.16
C LYS A 60 1.67 18.80 -3.59
N TYR A 61 2.85 18.29 -3.27
CA TYR A 61 3.15 16.87 -3.39
C TYR A 61 2.32 16.05 -2.40
N GLU A 62 1.80 14.89 -2.82
CA GLU A 62 0.94 14.05 -1.98
C GLU A 62 1.49 12.64 -1.72
N TYR A 63 2.18 12.05 -2.70
CA TYR A 63 2.94 10.80 -2.53
C TYR A 63 4.00 10.67 -3.64
N ALA A 64 4.84 9.63 -3.54
CA ALA A 64 5.83 9.27 -4.55
C ALA A 64 5.63 7.82 -4.99
N THR A 65 5.85 7.52 -6.27
CA THR A 65 5.72 6.16 -6.84
C THR A 65 6.93 5.80 -7.68
N LEU A 66 7.60 4.70 -7.37
CA LEU A 66 8.55 4.08 -8.30
C LEU A 66 7.77 3.18 -9.24
N TYR A 67 7.75 3.48 -10.53
CA TYR A 67 6.92 2.80 -11.52
C TYR A 67 7.74 1.97 -12.52
N ASP A 68 7.33 0.72 -12.75
CA ASP A 68 7.96 -0.18 -13.74
C ASP A 68 7.23 -0.07 -15.09
N THR A 69 7.82 0.66 -16.03
CA THR A 69 7.22 0.87 -17.37
C THR A 69 7.25 -0.37 -18.28
N ALA A 70 8.01 -1.41 -17.95
CA ALA A 70 8.01 -2.66 -18.72
C ALA A 70 6.87 -3.59 -18.27
N ASN A 71 6.64 -3.67 -16.96
CA ASN A 71 5.57 -4.45 -16.35
C ASN A 71 4.24 -3.68 -16.22
N ARG A 72 4.26 -2.35 -16.40
CA ARG A 72 3.10 -1.44 -16.33
C ARG A 72 2.39 -1.46 -14.97
N ILE A 73 3.16 -1.66 -13.91
CA ILE A 73 2.73 -1.62 -12.50
C ILE A 73 3.72 -0.79 -11.68
N PRO A 74 3.29 -0.18 -10.58
CA PRO A 74 4.23 0.33 -9.59
C PRO A 74 5.10 -0.78 -9.01
N VAL A 75 6.32 -0.43 -8.60
CA VAL A 75 7.14 -1.22 -7.67
C VAL A 75 6.69 -0.91 -6.24
N TYR A 76 6.58 0.38 -5.91
CA TYR A 76 6.05 0.87 -4.65
C TYR A 76 5.50 2.30 -4.76
N SER A 77 4.61 2.66 -3.83
CA SER A 77 4.23 4.03 -3.50
C SER A 77 4.60 4.35 -2.04
N ALA A 78 5.20 5.51 -1.79
CA ALA A 78 5.64 6.00 -0.49
C ALA A 78 4.91 7.30 -0.12
N TYR A 79 4.46 7.43 1.13
CA TYR A 79 3.65 8.56 1.60
C TYR A 79 3.69 8.73 3.13
N LYS A 80 3.33 9.93 3.63
CA LYS A 80 3.16 10.19 5.07
C LYS A 80 1.71 9.98 5.50
N PHE A 81 1.49 9.16 6.53
CA PHE A 81 0.14 8.89 7.06
C PHE A 81 -0.27 9.95 8.08
N GLN A 82 -1.29 10.76 7.75
CA GLN A 82 -1.78 11.83 8.63
C GLN A 82 -3.01 11.41 9.44
N GLY A 83 -3.76 10.42 8.96
CA GLY A 83 -4.97 9.90 9.60
C GLY A 83 -5.81 9.11 8.61
N LEU A 84 -6.98 8.65 9.06
CA LEU A 84 -8.01 8.13 8.16
C LEU A 84 -8.96 9.26 7.77
N ILE A 85 -9.17 9.44 6.47
CA ILE A 85 -10.21 10.33 5.94
C ILE A 85 -11.47 9.54 5.59
N ASP A 86 -12.63 10.17 5.69
CA ASP A 86 -13.86 9.62 5.09
C ASP A 86 -13.97 10.00 3.61
N CYS A 87 -14.37 9.02 2.81
CA CYS A 87 -14.27 9.05 1.34
C CYS A 87 -15.65 8.74 0.73
N THR A 88 -16.64 9.57 1.03
CA THR A 88 -18.03 9.42 0.57
C THR A 88 -18.22 9.89 -0.88
N GLN A 89 -17.63 11.02 -1.24
CA GLN A 89 -17.63 11.54 -2.61
C GLN A 89 -16.40 11.07 -3.37
N ARG A 90 -16.53 10.00 -4.16
CA ARG A 90 -15.43 9.46 -4.98
C ARG A 90 -15.68 9.74 -6.45
N ASN A 91 -14.80 10.54 -7.04
CA ASN A 91 -14.65 10.55 -8.48
C ASN A 91 -14.15 9.16 -8.92
N LYS A 92 -14.85 8.51 -9.85
CA LYS A 92 -14.46 7.18 -10.38
C LYS A 92 -13.53 7.28 -11.59
N ARG A 93 -13.13 8.49 -11.96
CA ARG A 93 -12.28 8.78 -13.12
C ARG A 93 -10.84 8.42 -12.82
N TRP A 94 -10.26 7.56 -13.65
CA TRP A 94 -8.85 7.20 -13.58
C TRP A 94 -8.00 8.11 -14.48
N PHE A 95 -6.77 8.33 -14.02
CA PHE A 95 -5.78 9.19 -14.66
C PHE A 95 -4.52 8.41 -15.06
N ILE A 96 -3.80 8.97 -16.03
CA ILE A 96 -2.51 8.52 -16.56
C ILE A 96 -1.49 9.64 -16.44
N GLU A 97 -0.21 9.30 -16.57
CA GLU A 97 0.93 10.22 -16.50
C GLU A 97 1.52 10.43 -17.91
N PRO A 98 1.22 11.53 -18.63
CA PRO A 98 1.62 11.69 -20.03
C PRO A 98 3.14 11.63 -20.26
N GLN A 99 3.91 12.13 -19.29
CA GLN A 99 5.39 12.14 -19.30
C GLN A 99 6.03 10.75 -19.41
N LEU A 100 5.30 9.66 -19.12
CA LEU A 100 5.83 8.30 -19.31
C LEU A 100 5.88 7.89 -20.78
N ASP A 101 4.90 8.30 -21.58
CA ASP A 101 4.77 7.95 -23.00
C ASP A 101 5.25 9.06 -23.95
N ASP A 102 5.27 10.32 -23.48
CA ASP A 102 5.86 11.48 -24.15
C ASP A 102 6.83 12.22 -23.19
N PRO A 103 8.09 11.77 -23.06
CA PRO A 103 9.05 12.37 -22.12
C PRO A 103 9.51 13.79 -22.50
N ASN A 104 9.25 14.22 -23.74
CA ASN A 104 9.55 15.58 -24.19
C ASN A 104 8.40 16.57 -23.87
N SER A 105 7.26 16.06 -23.38
CA SER A 105 6.11 16.86 -22.97
C SER A 105 6.36 17.55 -21.63
N ASN A 106 6.25 18.88 -21.60
CA ASN A 106 6.14 19.66 -20.36
C ASN A 106 4.77 19.48 -19.64
N LYS A 107 4.00 18.44 -20.01
CA LYS A 107 2.69 18.11 -19.43
C LYS A 107 2.83 17.53 -18.02
N LYS A 108 3.01 18.41 -17.03
CA LYS A 108 2.88 18.07 -15.61
C LYS A 108 1.44 17.76 -15.20
N LYS A 109 0.43 18.10 -16.01
CA LYS A 109 -0.98 17.82 -15.70
C LYS A 109 -1.29 16.36 -16.02
N MET A 110 -1.85 15.62 -15.06
CA MET A 110 -2.37 14.27 -15.30
C MET A 110 -3.46 14.34 -16.37
N GLU A 111 -3.44 13.41 -17.32
CA GLU A 111 -4.55 13.27 -18.27
C GLU A 111 -5.52 12.22 -17.75
N SER A 112 -6.81 12.38 -18.02
CA SER A 112 -7.72 11.26 -17.81
C SER A 112 -7.39 10.17 -18.82
N ASP A 113 -7.40 8.93 -18.35
CA ASP A 113 -7.29 7.75 -19.21
C ASP A 113 -8.29 7.79 -20.37
N GLY A 114 -9.56 8.15 -20.11
CA GLY A 114 -10.56 8.35 -21.16
C GLY A 114 -10.88 7.12 -22.01
N ASN A 115 -10.60 5.91 -21.52
CA ASN A 115 -10.69 4.62 -22.21
C ASN A 115 -9.75 4.53 -23.44
N LYS A 116 -8.55 5.12 -23.33
CA LYS A 116 -7.45 4.91 -24.32
C LYS A 116 -7.26 3.43 -24.61
N ASP A 117 -7.01 3.10 -25.87
CA ASP A 117 -6.87 1.71 -26.32
C ASP A 117 -5.70 0.99 -25.65
N GLN A 118 -4.51 1.58 -25.74
CA GLN A 118 -3.27 1.12 -25.15
C GLN A 118 -2.30 2.28 -24.99
N LEU A 119 -1.38 2.18 -24.02
CA LEU A 119 -0.17 3.01 -23.93
C LEU A 119 1.09 2.12 -23.85
N PRO A 120 2.22 2.55 -24.45
CA PRO A 120 3.44 1.74 -24.46
C PRO A 120 4.11 1.61 -23.09
N LYS A 121 4.06 2.61 -22.21
CA LYS A 121 4.81 2.66 -20.94
C LYS A 121 3.97 2.58 -19.67
N GLN A 122 2.65 2.63 -19.76
CA GLN A 122 1.75 2.47 -18.59
C GLN A 122 0.48 1.67 -18.92
N ALA A 123 -0.23 1.27 -17.86
CA ALA A 123 -1.54 0.63 -17.98
C ALA A 123 -2.63 1.64 -18.36
N VAL A 124 -3.68 1.18 -19.03
CA VAL A 124 -4.91 1.94 -19.35
C VAL A 124 -6.15 1.28 -18.72
N ASN A 125 -7.30 1.96 -18.64
CA ASN A 125 -8.54 1.34 -18.11
C ASN A 125 -8.90 0.08 -18.89
N LYS A 126 -8.69 0.10 -20.21
CA LYS A 126 -8.94 -1.02 -21.13
C LYS A 126 -8.16 -2.28 -20.80
N ASP A 127 -6.98 -2.17 -20.18
CA ASP A 127 -6.23 -3.36 -19.73
C ASP A 127 -7.05 -4.16 -18.69
N TYR A 128 -7.83 -3.48 -17.84
CA TYR A 128 -8.67 -4.08 -16.78
C TYR A 128 -10.11 -4.45 -17.22
N GLU A 129 -10.49 -4.21 -18.48
CA GLU A 129 -11.84 -4.53 -18.97
C GLU A 129 -11.99 -6.01 -19.30
N GLY A 130 -13.13 -6.62 -18.95
CA GLY A 130 -13.46 -7.98 -19.40
C GLY A 130 -12.71 -9.11 -18.69
N THR A 131 -11.87 -8.83 -17.68
CA THR A 131 -11.14 -9.83 -16.86
C THR A 131 -12.06 -10.57 -15.88
N ARG A 132 -13.28 -10.89 -16.31
CA ARG A 132 -14.36 -11.43 -15.47
C ARG A 132 -14.08 -12.84 -14.98
N ASP A 133 -13.18 -13.57 -15.62
CA ASP A 133 -12.88 -14.96 -15.24
C ASP A 133 -11.83 -15.05 -14.10
N HIS A 134 -11.14 -13.94 -13.78
CA HIS A 134 -10.10 -13.88 -12.73
C HIS A 134 -10.27 -12.74 -11.71
N HIS A 135 -11.19 -11.80 -11.95
CA HIS A 135 -11.57 -10.71 -11.03
C HIS A 135 -10.37 -9.94 -10.44
N TYR A 136 -9.73 -9.09 -11.26
CA TYR A 136 -8.72 -8.13 -10.79
C TYR A 136 -9.33 -6.72 -10.66
N ASP A 137 -9.24 -6.15 -9.46
CA ASP A 137 -9.46 -4.74 -9.21
C ASP A 137 -8.20 -3.93 -9.55
N LYS A 138 -8.36 -2.61 -9.73
CA LYS A 138 -7.27 -1.64 -9.67
C LYS A 138 -6.89 -1.40 -8.20
N GLY A 139 -6.07 -2.30 -7.65
CA GLY A 139 -5.62 -2.25 -6.26
C GLY A 139 -4.65 -1.09 -6.05
N HIS A 140 -4.98 -0.16 -5.16
CA HIS A 140 -4.16 1.03 -4.92
C HIS A 140 -2.99 0.71 -3.99
N LEU A 141 -1.84 1.33 -4.21
CA LEU A 141 -0.69 1.21 -3.30
C LEU A 141 -0.67 2.32 -2.25
N ALA A 142 -0.84 3.58 -2.65
CA ALA A 142 -1.25 4.66 -1.76
C ALA A 142 -2.79 4.63 -1.62
N PRO A 143 -3.36 4.14 -0.50
CA PRO A 143 -4.80 3.86 -0.41
C PRO A 143 -5.62 5.14 -0.23
N VAL A 144 -6.77 5.18 -0.89
CA VAL A 144 -7.72 6.30 -0.87
C VAL A 144 -8.07 6.79 0.54
N ARG A 145 -8.12 5.88 1.54
CA ARG A 145 -8.45 6.23 2.94
C ARG A 145 -7.29 6.80 3.75
N HIS A 146 -6.04 6.66 3.29
CA HIS A 146 -4.84 7.14 3.98
C HIS A 146 -4.34 8.49 3.43
N ALA A 147 -5.05 9.03 2.42
CA ALA A 147 -4.80 10.33 1.83
C ALA A 147 -4.80 11.46 2.88
N SER A 148 -3.98 12.48 2.64
CA SER A 148 -3.79 13.67 3.51
C SER A 148 -5.04 14.53 3.66
N SER A 149 -5.97 14.44 2.70
CA SER A 149 -7.15 15.29 2.57
C SER A 149 -8.15 14.66 1.60
N THR A 150 -9.36 15.20 1.49
CA THR A 150 -10.26 14.92 0.36
C THR A 150 -9.72 15.49 -0.97
N VAL A 151 -8.67 16.32 -0.90
CA VAL A 151 -8.11 17.23 -1.93
C VAL A 151 -6.71 16.84 -2.51
N CYS A 152 -6.13 15.64 -2.42
CA CYS A 152 -6.64 14.32 -2.08
C CYS A 152 -7.17 13.50 -3.26
N LEU A 153 -8.25 12.74 -2.97
CA LEU A 153 -8.76 11.52 -3.64
C LEU A 153 -8.30 11.30 -5.08
N ASP A 154 -8.61 12.21 -6.01
CA ASP A 154 -8.27 12.10 -7.44
C ASP A 154 -6.79 11.78 -7.69
N ALA A 155 -5.86 12.32 -6.89
CA ALA A 155 -4.43 12.07 -7.05
C ALA A 155 -4.07 10.59 -6.81
N THR A 156 -4.85 9.86 -6.01
CA THR A 156 -4.64 8.41 -5.78
C THR A 156 -5.25 7.52 -6.87
N PHE A 157 -6.17 8.05 -7.69
CA PHE A 157 -6.81 7.36 -8.82
C PHE A 157 -5.98 7.43 -10.11
N THR A 158 -4.66 7.25 -10.01
CA THR A 158 -3.75 7.09 -11.15
C THR A 158 -3.49 5.62 -11.42
N LEU A 159 -3.39 5.24 -12.70
CA LEU A 159 -3.00 3.87 -13.08
C LEU A 159 -1.53 3.56 -12.79
N THR A 160 -0.74 4.58 -12.46
CA THR A 160 0.62 4.43 -11.94
C THR A 160 0.66 4.06 -10.45
N ASN A 161 -0.35 4.44 -9.66
CA ASN A 161 -0.50 4.05 -8.26
C ASN A 161 -1.28 2.74 -8.05
N ALA A 162 -1.62 2.01 -9.12
CA ALA A 162 -2.44 0.81 -9.05
C ALA A 162 -1.84 -0.39 -9.80
N ALA A 163 -2.11 -1.59 -9.28
CA ALA A 163 -1.76 -2.85 -9.91
C ALA A 163 -2.96 -3.83 -9.92
N PRO A 164 -2.97 -4.85 -10.80
CA PRO A 164 -4.01 -5.89 -10.81
C PRO A 164 -4.06 -6.66 -9.49
N GLN A 165 -5.10 -6.41 -8.67
CA GLN A 165 -5.24 -7.04 -7.36
C GLN A 165 -6.48 -7.92 -7.32
N ASN A 166 -6.37 -9.18 -6.92
CA ASN A 166 -7.51 -10.09 -6.86
C ASN A 166 -8.64 -9.46 -6.02
N SER A 167 -9.84 -9.31 -6.56
CA SER A 167 -10.91 -8.50 -5.95
C SER A 167 -11.29 -8.97 -4.54
N ASN A 168 -11.19 -10.27 -4.25
CA ASN A 168 -11.49 -10.82 -2.92
C ASN A 168 -10.34 -10.59 -1.93
N PHE A 169 -9.08 -10.64 -2.41
CA PHE A 169 -7.93 -10.24 -1.62
C PHE A 169 -7.98 -8.74 -1.31
N ASN A 170 -8.14 -7.88 -2.33
CA ASN A 170 -8.27 -6.42 -2.22
C ASN A 170 -9.35 -6.02 -1.20
N ARG A 171 -10.61 -6.35 -1.48
CA ARG A 171 -11.78 -5.89 -0.71
C ARG A 171 -11.88 -6.58 0.65
N GLY A 172 -11.24 -7.74 0.81
CA GLY A 172 -11.24 -8.54 2.03
C GLY A 172 -9.97 -8.36 2.85
N LYS A 173 -8.99 -9.24 2.66
CA LYS A 173 -7.80 -9.33 3.52
C LYS A 173 -6.90 -8.11 3.43
N TRP A 174 -6.68 -7.56 2.23
CA TRP A 174 -5.85 -6.39 2.04
C TRP A 174 -6.45 -5.14 2.68
N SER A 175 -7.74 -4.85 2.44
CA SER A 175 -8.40 -3.70 3.10
C SER A 175 -8.57 -3.86 4.62
N ASN A 176 -8.46 -5.08 5.15
CA ASN A 176 -8.29 -5.29 6.60
C ASN A 176 -6.87 -4.91 7.06
N THR A 177 -5.83 -5.26 6.30
CA THR A 177 -4.44 -4.88 6.58
C THR A 177 -4.23 -3.37 6.52
N GLU A 178 -4.75 -2.68 5.49
CA GLU A 178 -4.72 -1.21 5.40
C GLU A 178 -5.27 -0.55 6.68
N ARG A 179 -6.46 -0.99 7.11
CA ARG A 179 -7.10 -0.53 8.35
C ARG A 179 -6.29 -0.88 9.59
N ASN A 180 -5.63 -2.05 9.62
CA ASN A 180 -4.77 -2.44 10.73
C ASN A 180 -3.56 -1.50 10.84
N VAL A 181 -2.85 -1.24 9.74
CA VAL A 181 -1.73 -0.28 9.67
C VAL A 181 -2.18 1.11 10.13
N ALA A 182 -3.33 1.60 9.66
CA ALA A 182 -3.88 2.88 10.09
C ALA A 182 -4.17 2.95 11.61
N ASN A 183 -4.73 1.88 12.18
CA ASN A 183 -4.99 1.79 13.62
C ASN A 183 -3.68 1.77 14.43
N ILE A 184 -2.71 0.96 14.02
CA ILE A 184 -1.36 0.87 14.60
C ILE A 184 -0.72 2.26 14.66
N LEU A 185 -0.68 2.95 13.52
CA LEU A 185 -0.05 4.27 13.41
C LEU A 185 -0.78 5.36 14.21
N THR A 186 -2.09 5.24 14.34
CA THR A 186 -2.90 6.17 15.14
C THR A 186 -2.66 5.98 16.65
N GLN A 187 -2.47 4.74 17.09
CA GLN A 187 -2.29 4.39 18.51
C GLN A 187 -0.84 4.54 18.98
N GLU A 188 0.11 3.94 18.27
CA GLU A 188 1.51 3.80 18.72
C GLU A 188 2.41 4.94 18.25
N CYS A 189 2.07 5.57 17.12
CA CYS A 189 2.83 6.68 16.54
C CYS A 189 2.10 8.01 16.72
N LYS A 190 1.35 8.18 17.81
CA LYS A 190 0.64 9.42 18.13
C LYS A 190 1.63 10.59 18.25
N ASN A 191 1.32 11.71 17.59
CA ASN A 191 2.14 12.94 17.55
C ASN A 191 3.56 12.78 16.97
N ASN A 192 3.84 11.69 16.26
CA ASN A 192 5.15 11.38 15.68
C ASN A 192 5.05 11.32 14.15
N ASP A 193 6.19 11.38 13.46
CA ASP A 193 6.24 11.26 12.00
C ASP A 193 5.96 9.80 11.59
N ARG A 194 5.15 9.60 10.55
CA ARG A 194 4.63 8.28 10.12
C ARG A 194 4.80 8.10 8.62
N TYR A 195 5.71 7.23 8.23
CA TYR A 195 5.99 6.89 6.84
C TYR A 195 5.38 5.52 6.53
N ILE A 196 4.73 5.40 5.36
CA ILE A 196 4.30 4.11 4.82
C ILE A 196 4.92 3.95 3.43
N VAL A 197 5.38 2.74 3.14
CA VAL A 197 5.72 2.29 1.79
C VAL A 197 4.89 1.04 1.50
N THR A 198 4.11 1.07 0.44
CA THR A 198 3.31 -0.06 -0.04
C THR A 198 3.80 -0.43 -1.44
N GLY A 199 3.99 -1.71 -1.73
CA GLY A 199 4.51 -2.16 -3.01
C GLY A 199 4.00 -3.53 -3.43
N VAL A 200 4.46 -3.96 -4.60
CA VAL A 200 4.06 -5.22 -5.23
C VAL A 200 5.25 -5.91 -5.87
N VAL A 201 5.25 -7.25 -5.80
CA VAL A 201 6.22 -8.09 -6.50
C VAL A 201 5.60 -8.51 -7.84
N PRO A 202 6.23 -8.24 -9.00
CA PRO A 202 5.76 -8.72 -10.30
C PRO A 202 5.56 -10.25 -10.32
N GLY A 203 4.47 -10.72 -10.91
CA GLY A 203 4.24 -12.14 -11.17
C GLY A 203 4.59 -12.53 -12.61
N THR A 204 4.46 -13.82 -12.90
CA THR A 204 4.67 -14.39 -14.24
C THR A 204 3.59 -13.99 -15.23
N ASP A 205 2.36 -13.86 -14.74
CA ASP A 205 1.16 -13.75 -15.56
C ASP A 205 0.89 -12.29 -15.94
N LYS A 206 0.23 -12.09 -17.09
CA LYS A 206 -0.09 -10.76 -17.60
C LYS A 206 -1.56 -10.64 -17.96
N MET A 207 -2.16 -9.55 -17.50
CA MET A 207 -3.47 -9.12 -17.92
C MET A 207 -3.37 -8.56 -19.34
N LYS A 208 -4.08 -9.20 -20.28
CA LYS A 208 -4.09 -8.90 -21.73
C LYS A 208 -2.69 -8.83 -22.35
N GLU A 209 -1.77 -9.72 -21.91
CA GLU A 209 -0.35 -9.75 -22.32
C GLU A 209 0.44 -8.45 -22.08
N ARG A 210 -0.12 -7.47 -21.35
CA ARG A 210 0.41 -6.11 -21.25
C ARG A 210 0.80 -5.69 -19.84
N VAL A 211 -0.04 -5.96 -18.86
CA VAL A 211 0.15 -5.50 -17.47
C VAL A 211 0.45 -6.71 -16.60
N SER A 212 1.61 -6.73 -15.93
CA SER A 212 1.96 -7.81 -15.00
C SER A 212 0.91 -7.90 -13.88
N ILE A 213 0.49 -9.11 -13.58
CA ILE A 213 -0.30 -9.43 -12.40
C ILE A 213 0.71 -9.71 -11.28
N PRO A 214 0.76 -8.92 -10.20
CA PRO A 214 1.66 -9.18 -9.08
C PRO A 214 1.45 -10.55 -8.44
N SER A 215 2.54 -11.19 -8.00
CA SER A 215 2.51 -12.37 -7.15
C SER A 215 2.16 -12.02 -5.70
N HIS A 216 2.67 -10.88 -5.21
CA HIS A 216 2.50 -10.41 -3.83
C HIS A 216 2.19 -8.92 -3.75
N PHE A 217 1.44 -8.54 -2.72
CA PHE A 217 1.34 -7.16 -2.22
C PHE A 217 1.99 -7.09 -0.84
N TRP A 218 2.71 -6.00 -0.58
CA TRP A 218 3.36 -5.75 0.70
C TRP A 218 3.19 -4.29 1.15
N THR A 219 3.21 -4.05 2.45
CA THR A 219 3.18 -2.70 3.02
C THR A 219 3.98 -2.67 4.31
N ALA A 220 4.76 -1.62 4.53
CA ALA A 220 5.54 -1.43 5.74
C ALA A 220 5.45 0.02 6.21
N TYR A 221 5.65 0.21 7.51
CA TYR A 221 5.62 1.52 8.13
C TYR A 221 6.84 1.76 9.00
N CYS A 222 7.20 3.03 9.13
CA CYS A 222 8.26 3.51 10.00
C CYS A 222 7.79 4.78 10.71
N CYS A 223 7.96 4.80 12.03
CA CYS A 223 7.58 5.92 12.88
C CYS A 223 8.82 6.54 13.52
N LEU A 224 8.98 7.84 13.34
CA LEU A 224 10.10 8.61 13.86
C LEU A 224 9.63 9.62 14.92
N ASP A 225 10.34 9.71 16.03
CA ASP A 225 10.13 10.80 16.99
C ASP A 225 10.66 12.15 16.47
N ASN A 226 10.43 13.21 17.24
CA ASN A 226 10.92 14.55 16.93
C ASN A 226 12.46 14.65 16.84
N ASN A 227 13.19 13.64 17.33
CA ASN A 227 14.66 13.53 17.26
C ASN A 227 15.10 12.55 16.15
N ARG A 228 14.22 12.22 15.19
CA ARG A 228 14.47 11.29 14.09
C ARG A 228 14.83 9.86 14.53
N LYS A 229 14.42 9.42 15.72
CA LYS A 229 14.66 8.05 16.20
C LYS A 229 13.48 7.13 15.87
N VAL A 230 13.78 5.90 15.45
CA VAL A 230 12.77 4.88 15.12
C VAL A 230 12.08 4.40 16.40
N ILE A 231 10.83 4.83 16.61
CA ILE A 231 10.04 4.45 17.79
C ILE A 231 9.13 3.25 17.54
N ALA A 232 8.76 2.99 16.29
CA ALA A 232 8.02 1.80 15.87
C ALA A 232 8.24 1.56 14.37
N SER A 233 8.29 0.30 13.97
CA SER A 233 8.19 -0.11 12.57
C SER A 233 7.63 -1.53 12.47
N GLY A 234 7.25 -1.93 11.27
CA GLY A 234 6.66 -3.24 10.99
C GLY A 234 6.19 -3.36 9.55
N ALA A 235 5.91 -4.57 9.13
CA ALA A 235 5.65 -4.93 7.75
C ALA A 235 4.57 -6.00 7.61
N PHE A 236 3.93 -6.03 6.45
CA PHE A 236 2.92 -6.99 6.07
C PHE A 236 3.12 -7.43 4.62
N ILE A 237 2.93 -8.72 4.31
CA ILE A 237 2.97 -9.26 2.94
C ILE A 237 1.92 -10.35 2.74
N GLY A 238 1.33 -10.44 1.54
CA GLY A 238 0.40 -11.51 1.19
C GLY A 238 0.38 -11.79 -0.31
N ARG A 239 0.07 -13.04 -0.69
CA ARG A 239 -0.07 -13.46 -2.08
C ARG A 239 -1.33 -12.83 -2.69
N ASN A 240 -1.28 -12.50 -3.97
CA ASN A 240 -2.35 -11.83 -4.70
C ASN A 240 -3.49 -12.80 -5.11
N GLU A 241 -3.99 -13.59 -4.15
CA GLU A 241 -4.82 -14.77 -4.39
C GLU A 241 -6.12 -14.73 -3.57
N HIS A 242 -7.19 -15.32 -4.12
CA HIS A 242 -8.55 -15.32 -3.56
C HIS A 242 -8.63 -15.65 -2.05
N SER A 243 -7.82 -16.59 -1.57
CA SER A 243 -7.85 -17.07 -0.19
C SER A 243 -6.50 -16.94 0.53
N SER A 244 -5.68 -15.97 0.12
CA SER A 244 -4.41 -15.66 0.77
C SER A 244 -4.59 -15.17 2.22
N THR A 245 -3.64 -15.51 3.08
CA THR A 245 -3.39 -14.79 4.33
C THR A 245 -2.45 -13.60 4.08
N VAL A 246 -2.39 -12.68 5.05
CA VAL A 246 -1.35 -11.65 5.11
C VAL A 246 -0.52 -11.94 6.37
N GLU A 247 0.78 -12.09 6.19
CA GLU A 247 1.76 -12.27 7.27
C GLU A 247 2.12 -10.89 7.86
N GLU A 248 2.25 -10.79 9.18
CA GLU A 248 2.83 -9.62 9.88
C GLU A 248 4.26 -9.97 10.30
N MET A 249 5.22 -9.08 10.02
CA MET A 249 6.66 -9.31 10.21
C MET A 249 7.43 -8.01 10.49
N SER A 250 8.73 -8.13 10.78
CA SER A 250 9.62 -6.98 10.91
C SER A 250 9.99 -6.40 9.55
N VAL A 251 10.46 -5.14 9.50
CA VAL A 251 10.97 -4.53 8.27
C VAL A 251 12.16 -5.35 7.74
N THR A 252 13.07 -5.80 8.60
CA THR A 252 14.22 -6.63 8.23
C THR A 252 13.81 -7.96 7.59
N GLU A 253 12.74 -8.59 8.10
CA GLU A 253 12.23 -9.83 7.51
C GLU A 253 11.57 -9.57 6.15
N LEU A 254 10.84 -8.46 6.00
CA LEU A 254 10.31 -8.05 4.70
C LEU A 254 11.44 -7.77 3.70
N ASP A 255 12.47 -7.01 4.08
CA ASP A 255 13.66 -6.74 3.25
C ASP A 255 14.29 -8.05 2.75
N ARG A 256 14.45 -9.04 3.64
CA ARG A 256 14.94 -10.38 3.29
C ARG A 256 14.00 -11.12 2.33
N LYS A 257 12.68 -11.07 2.54
CA LYS A 257 11.70 -11.69 1.62
C LYS A 257 11.74 -11.01 0.25
N LEU A 258 11.68 -9.67 0.19
CA LEU A 258 11.68 -8.89 -1.05
C LEU A 258 12.97 -9.05 -1.85
N THR A 259 14.13 -9.17 -1.18
CA THR A 259 15.41 -9.50 -1.83
C THR A 259 15.33 -10.81 -2.63
N VAL A 260 14.66 -11.84 -2.08
CA VAL A 260 14.43 -13.11 -2.79
C VAL A 260 13.36 -12.96 -3.87
N GLU A 261 12.20 -12.40 -3.52
CA GLU A 261 11.03 -12.30 -4.40
C GLU A 261 11.27 -11.43 -5.65
N TYR A 262 12.02 -10.32 -5.54
CA TYR A 262 12.40 -9.52 -6.71
C TYR A 262 13.58 -10.12 -7.49
N SER A 263 14.45 -10.90 -6.85
CA SER A 263 15.65 -11.51 -7.47
C SER A 263 16.53 -10.53 -8.27
N LYS A 264 16.57 -9.25 -7.86
CA LYS A 264 17.29 -8.15 -8.52
C LYS A 264 18.41 -7.54 -7.66
N GLY A 265 18.92 -8.32 -6.70
CA GLY A 265 19.85 -7.86 -5.66
C GLY A 265 19.13 -7.48 -4.37
N GLU A 266 19.87 -6.87 -3.44
CA GLU A 266 19.36 -6.48 -2.13
C GLU A 266 18.23 -5.45 -2.22
N PHE A 267 17.09 -5.76 -1.59
CA PHE A 267 15.97 -4.86 -1.47
C PHE A 267 15.78 -4.43 -0.02
N THR A 268 15.84 -3.12 0.24
CA THR A 268 15.49 -2.52 1.53
C THR A 268 14.32 -1.57 1.36
N VAL A 269 13.36 -1.59 2.28
CA VAL A 269 12.14 -0.76 2.20
C VAL A 269 12.39 0.66 2.74
N PHE A 270 13.31 0.80 3.68
CA PHE A 270 13.66 2.09 4.31
C PHE A 270 15.19 2.21 4.46
N GLY A 271 15.94 1.98 3.37
CA GLY A 271 17.42 2.08 3.36
C GLY A 271 18.14 1.21 4.40
N GLY A 272 17.50 0.16 4.94
CA GLY A 272 18.01 -0.64 6.06
C GLY A 272 17.93 0.03 7.45
N MET A 273 17.38 1.24 7.56
CA MET A 273 17.47 2.06 8.78
C MET A 273 16.24 1.97 9.70
N CYS A 274 15.04 1.67 9.19
CA CYS A 274 13.82 1.57 10.00
C CYS A 274 13.67 0.23 10.74
N ASN A 275 14.76 -0.29 11.28
CA ASN A 275 14.82 -1.57 11.98
C ASN A 275 14.79 -1.36 13.50
N LYS A 276 13.61 -1.41 14.11
CA LYS A 276 13.50 -1.42 15.58
C LYS A 276 13.65 -2.85 16.10
N PRO A 277 14.65 -3.17 16.94
CA PRO A 277 14.74 -4.49 17.57
C PRO A 277 13.52 -4.74 18.47
N ASP A 278 13.04 -5.98 18.47
CA ASP A 278 11.73 -6.39 19.00
C ASP A 278 11.32 -5.79 20.35
N SER A 279 10.58 -4.68 20.32
CA SER A 279 9.84 -4.20 21.48
C SER A 279 8.54 -4.99 21.64
N ASN A 280 8.66 -6.29 21.96
CA ASN A 280 7.61 -7.26 22.33
C ASN A 280 6.42 -7.46 21.37
N ARG A 281 6.37 -6.79 20.21
CA ARG A 281 5.19 -6.74 19.33
C ARG A 281 4.71 -8.13 18.85
N PHE A 282 5.63 -9.01 18.45
CA PHE A 282 5.31 -10.37 18.00
C PHE A 282 4.81 -11.30 19.13
N LYS A 283 4.97 -10.95 20.42
CA LYS A 283 4.30 -11.65 21.52
C LYS A 283 2.83 -11.25 21.67
N VAL A 284 2.44 -10.08 21.16
CA VAL A 284 1.08 -9.53 21.33
C VAL A 284 0.08 -10.12 20.34
N VAL A 285 0.50 -10.60 19.17
CA VAL A 285 -0.38 -11.25 18.17
C VAL A 285 -1.00 -12.56 18.69
N HIS A 286 -0.42 -13.20 19.70
CA HIS A 286 -1.01 -14.33 20.42
C HIS A 286 -1.85 -13.92 21.65
N SER A 287 -1.90 -12.63 22.01
CA SER A 287 -2.68 -12.09 23.12
C SER A 287 -4.04 -11.54 22.68
N ASN A 288 -4.76 -12.29 21.84
CA ASN A 288 -6.21 -12.13 21.78
C ASN A 288 -6.77 -12.51 23.15
N LYS A 289 -6.97 -11.52 24.04
CA LYS A 289 -7.45 -11.70 25.42
C LYS A 289 -8.69 -12.60 25.50
N ARG A 290 -9.55 -12.61 24.47
CA ARG A 290 -10.72 -13.49 24.41
C ARG A 290 -10.31 -14.95 24.24
N LEU A 291 -9.40 -15.27 23.31
CA LEU A 291 -8.84 -16.62 23.15
C LEU A 291 -8.01 -17.05 24.37
N GLN A 292 -7.22 -16.15 24.95
CA GLN A 292 -6.40 -16.44 26.12
C GLN A 292 -7.25 -16.72 27.37
N ASN A 293 -8.34 -15.97 27.56
CA ASN A 293 -9.35 -16.24 28.60
C ASN A 293 -10.10 -17.56 28.36
N ILE A 294 -10.41 -17.90 27.10
CA ILE A 294 -11.00 -19.21 26.74
C ILE A 294 -10.02 -20.34 27.07
N TYR A 295 -8.75 -20.22 26.68
CA TYR A 295 -7.71 -21.22 26.93
C TYR A 295 -7.48 -21.45 28.43
N GLU A 296 -7.35 -20.40 29.23
CA GLU A 296 -7.19 -20.52 30.68
C GLU A 296 -8.44 -21.08 31.39
N ARG A 297 -9.65 -20.83 30.85
CA ARG A 297 -10.89 -21.48 31.33
C ARG A 297 -10.86 -22.98 31.07
N TYR A 298 -10.56 -23.39 29.83
CA TYR A 298 -10.41 -24.80 29.45
C TYR A 298 -9.28 -25.51 30.22
N ARG A 299 -8.15 -24.84 30.46
CA ARG A 299 -7.03 -25.38 31.23
C ARG A 299 -7.41 -25.72 32.67
N LYS A 300 -8.11 -24.79 33.34
CA LYS A 300 -8.66 -25.02 34.70
C LYS A 300 -9.69 -26.14 34.71
N GLU A 301 -10.51 -26.25 33.68
CA GLU A 301 -11.54 -27.28 33.55
C GLU A 301 -10.93 -28.68 33.32
N ILE A 302 -9.90 -28.80 32.49
CA ILE A 302 -9.11 -30.04 32.31
C ILE A 302 -8.40 -30.43 33.61
N GLN A 303 -7.82 -29.48 34.33
CA GLN A 303 -7.18 -29.74 35.62
C GLN A 303 -8.19 -30.20 36.68
N ARG A 304 -9.41 -29.63 36.69
CA ARG A 304 -10.53 -30.07 37.52
C ARG A 304 -11.00 -31.48 37.14
N MET A 305 -11.11 -31.81 35.85
CA MET A 305 -11.51 -33.15 35.39
C MET A 305 -10.47 -34.23 35.75
N ARG A 306 -9.17 -33.90 35.71
CA ARG A 306 -8.08 -34.79 36.17
C ARG A 306 -8.13 -35.04 37.67
N LEU A 307 -8.40 -34.01 38.48
CA LEU A 307 -8.54 -34.16 39.94
C LEU A 307 -9.78 -34.96 40.37
N VAL A 308 -10.82 -35.02 39.53
CA VAL A 308 -12.07 -35.78 39.77
C VAL A 308 -12.01 -37.21 39.18
N GLY A 309 -10.83 -37.67 38.74
CA GLY A 309 -10.60 -39.06 38.35
C GLY A 309 -11.35 -39.56 37.10
N LYS A 310 -11.99 -38.66 36.33
CA LYS A 310 -12.72 -39.03 35.11
C LYS A 310 -11.76 -39.19 33.93
N ALA A 311 -11.28 -40.42 33.75
CA ALA A 311 -10.49 -40.82 32.59
C ALA A 311 -11.34 -40.86 31.30
N ASN A 312 -11.61 -39.69 30.72
CA ASN A 312 -11.99 -39.51 29.31
C ASN A 312 -11.89 -38.01 28.96
N ALA A 313 -10.70 -37.56 28.56
CA ALA A 313 -10.53 -36.23 27.96
C ALA A 313 -11.00 -36.27 26.48
N PRO A 314 -11.82 -35.32 26.02
CA PRO A 314 -12.28 -35.30 24.63
C PRO A 314 -11.10 -35.09 23.65
N LYS A 315 -11.06 -35.90 22.58
CA LYS A 315 -10.11 -35.70 21.48
C LYS A 315 -10.44 -34.41 20.73
N ILE A 316 -9.44 -33.58 20.48
CA ILE A 316 -9.58 -32.34 19.71
C ILE A 316 -9.67 -32.70 18.22
N TYR A 317 -10.80 -32.37 17.59
CA TYR A 317 -10.87 -32.24 16.14
C TYR A 317 -10.72 -30.75 15.79
N PHE A 318 -9.64 -30.39 15.09
CA PHE A 318 -9.55 -29.09 14.44
C PHE A 318 -10.50 -29.09 13.24
N CYS A 319 -11.61 -28.35 13.34
CA CYS A 319 -12.61 -28.30 12.29
C CYS A 319 -12.11 -27.45 11.10
N GLY A 320 -11.40 -28.10 10.19
CA GLY A 320 -11.27 -27.65 8.81
C GLY A 320 -12.61 -27.88 8.07
N ARG A 321 -12.98 -26.92 7.20
CA ARG A 321 -14.25 -26.87 6.45
C ARG A 321 -14.78 -28.23 5.96
N LYS A 322 -16.05 -28.50 6.26
CA LYS A 322 -17.01 -29.04 5.29
C LYS A 322 -18.33 -28.25 5.39
N HIS A 323 -18.77 -27.72 4.26
CA HIS A 323 -20.18 -27.45 3.99
C HIS A 323 -20.54 -28.32 2.79
N GLU A 324 -21.70 -28.97 2.88
CA GLU A 324 -22.42 -29.54 1.73
C GLU A 324 -23.08 -28.41 0.93
#